data_AF-A0A231NT24-F1
#
_entry.id   AF-A0A231NT24-F1
#
_cell.length_a   1.000
_cell.length_b   1.000
_cell.length_c   1.000
_cell.angle_alpha   90.00
_cell.angle_beta   90.00
_cell.angle_gamma   90.00
#
_symmetry.space_group_name_H-M   'P 1'
#
loop_
_entity.id
_entity.type
_entity.pdbx_description
1 polymer ?
#
loop_
_entity_poly.entity_id
_entity_poly.type
_entity_poly.pdbx_seq_one_letter_code
_entity_poly.pdbx_strand_id
1 'polypeptide(L)'
;MLTLLTATKIERPTVDYERIYLDGMVRGIKAKQLAPDDKTVTKRIIFYTVKYLSIINIEGMSRESLEGILVFDQMLLNTICELTPAELLTIFPVTKSYDGERYECKDYFSTMEALQAHGLHEPIRSPETASDLLWDYMNTTVMMYRVHCMSVVSELHSMETGKGLMEQFFEDQGVKLNTFRKYENDNGQTFMIGEDGRSFPVVKKTPRYLRPLQ
;
A
#
# COMPACT_ATOMS: atom_id res chain seq x y z
N MET A 1 -53.09 17.80 -10.68
CA MET A 1 -52.49 16.46 -10.88
C MET A 1 -50.98 16.70 -10.99
N LEU A 2 -50.24 16.49 -9.91
CA LEU A 2 -48.79 16.77 -9.83
C LEU A 2 -48.04 15.46 -10.01
N THR A 3 -47.33 15.32 -11.13
CA THR A 3 -46.53 14.14 -11.47
C THR A 3 -45.20 14.23 -10.72
N LEU A 4 -45.01 13.38 -9.70
CA LEU A 4 -43.72 13.22 -9.02
C LEU A 4 -42.75 12.52 -9.97
N LEU A 5 -41.69 13.21 -10.37
CA LEU A 5 -40.53 12.59 -11.01
C LEU A 5 -39.80 11.77 -9.95
N THR A 6 -39.96 10.45 -10.00
CA THR A 6 -39.14 9.52 -9.23
C THR A 6 -37.73 9.54 -9.80
N ALA A 7 -36.83 10.28 -9.15
CA ALA A 7 -35.40 10.23 -9.46
C ALA A 7 -34.88 8.83 -9.12
N THR A 8 -34.77 7.97 -10.12
CA THR A 8 -34.02 6.72 -10.01
C THR A 8 -32.55 7.09 -9.81
N LYS A 9 -32.03 6.78 -8.63
CA LYS A 9 -30.60 6.95 -8.31
C LYS A 9 -29.83 6.05 -9.27
N ILE A 10 -29.24 6.64 -10.31
CA ILE A 10 -28.36 5.93 -11.24
C ILE A 10 -27.16 5.44 -10.41
N GLU A 11 -27.09 4.13 -10.15
CA GLU A 11 -25.92 3.52 -9.54
C GLU A 11 -24.75 3.71 -10.50
N ARG A 12 -23.78 4.54 -10.10
CA ARG A 12 -22.55 4.71 -10.86
C ARG A 12 -21.80 3.37 -10.81
N PRO A 13 -21.26 2.88 -11.94
CA PRO A 13 -20.48 1.65 -11.94
C PRO A 13 -19.33 1.78 -10.96
N THR A 14 -19.09 0.72 -10.18
CA THR A 14 -17.93 0.63 -9.29
C THR A 14 -16.67 0.69 -10.13
N VAL A 15 -15.85 1.71 -9.90
CA VAL A 15 -14.59 1.91 -10.63
C VAL A 15 -13.57 0.91 -10.11
N ASP A 16 -13.07 0.06 -11.01
CA ASP A 16 -11.98 -0.87 -10.73
C ASP A 16 -10.63 -0.15 -10.87
N TYR A 17 -10.18 0.43 -9.75
CA TYR A 17 -8.92 1.17 -9.70
C TYR A 17 -7.70 0.28 -9.89
N GLU A 18 -7.75 -0.97 -9.42
CA GLU A 18 -6.65 -1.92 -9.56
C GLU A 18 -6.36 -2.15 -11.04
N ARG A 19 -7.40 -2.46 -11.82
CA ARG A 19 -7.28 -2.63 -13.26
C ARG A 19 -6.84 -1.35 -13.98
N ILE A 20 -7.37 -0.18 -13.61
CA ILE A 20 -6.98 1.09 -14.23
C ILE A 20 -5.48 1.36 -14.04
N TYR A 21 -4.96 1.13 -12.83
CA TYR A 21 -3.55 1.35 -12.53
C TYR A 21 -2.66 0.31 -13.20
N LEU A 22 -3.06 -0.96 -13.20
CA LEU A 22 -2.37 -2.02 -13.92
C LEU A 22 -2.28 -1.72 -15.43
N ASP A 23 -3.40 -1.35 -16.05
CA ASP A 23 -3.44 -0.98 -17.48
C ASP A 23 -2.57 0.25 -17.78
N GLY A 24 -2.58 1.24 -16.89
CA GLY A 24 -1.74 2.43 -16.98
C GLY A 24 -0.25 2.09 -16.93
N MET A 25 0.14 1.21 -16.01
CA MET A 25 1.50 0.69 -15.87
C MET A 25 1.93 -0.07 -17.14
N VAL A 26 1.12 -1.02 -17.62
CA VAL A 26 1.42 -1.83 -18.82
C VAL A 26 1.60 -0.94 -20.05
N ARG A 27 0.73 0.07 -20.24
CA ARG A 27 0.89 1.05 -21.34
C ARG A 27 2.17 1.87 -21.19
N GLY A 28 2.53 2.26 -19.96
CA GLY A 28 3.77 2.96 -19.65
C GLY A 28 5.00 2.14 -20.05
N ILE A 29 5.07 0.88 -19.64
CA ILE A 29 6.18 -0.03 -19.92
C ILE A 29 6.35 -0.23 -21.44
N LYS A 30 5.26 -0.48 -22.17
CA LYS A 30 5.29 -0.60 -23.64
C LYS A 30 5.79 0.68 -24.32
N ALA A 31 5.38 1.84 -23.84
CA ALA A 31 5.88 3.11 -24.36
C ALA A 31 7.38 3.31 -24.10
N LYS A 32 7.87 2.87 -22.92
CA LYS A 32 9.29 3.00 -22.57
C LYS A 32 10.20 2.11 -23.41
N GLN A 33 9.71 0.95 -23.85
CA GLN A 33 10.44 0.10 -24.81
C GLN A 33 10.68 0.81 -26.15
N LEU A 34 9.76 1.69 -26.56
CA LEU A 34 9.88 2.46 -27.81
C LEU A 34 10.68 3.77 -27.63
N ALA A 35 10.65 4.35 -26.43
CA ALA A 35 11.36 5.57 -26.07
C ALA A 35 12.03 5.44 -24.69
N PRO A 36 13.20 4.77 -24.60
CA PRO A 36 13.84 4.44 -23.32
C PRO A 36 14.18 5.66 -22.45
N ASP A 37 14.57 6.77 -23.08
CA ASP A 37 15.03 7.98 -22.40
C ASP A 37 13.90 9.01 -22.11
N ASP A 38 12.64 8.68 -22.43
CA ASP A 38 11.52 9.60 -22.21
C ASP A 38 11.12 9.65 -20.73
N LYS A 39 11.60 10.68 -20.03
CA LYS A 39 11.26 10.94 -18.63
C LYS A 39 9.76 11.10 -18.37
N THR A 40 8.97 11.56 -19.33
CA THR A 40 7.49 11.66 -19.18
C THR A 40 6.88 10.27 -19.04
N VAL A 41 7.40 9.31 -19.82
CA VAL A 41 6.99 7.91 -19.73
C VAL A 41 7.46 7.30 -18.40
N THR A 42 8.71 7.55 -17.99
CA THR A 42 9.24 7.10 -16.69
C THR A 42 8.37 7.59 -15.53
N LYS A 43 8.03 8.89 -15.47
CA LYS A 43 7.15 9.46 -14.44
C LYS A 43 5.78 8.80 -14.41
N ARG A 44 5.22 8.50 -15.58
CA ARG A 44 3.91 7.82 -15.72
C ARG A 44 3.96 6.37 -15.21
N ILE A 45 5.03 5.64 -15.50
CA ILE A 45 5.24 4.28 -14.97
C ILE A 45 5.26 4.34 -13.43
N ILE A 46 6.10 5.20 -12.87
CA ILE A 46 6.21 5.37 -11.41
C ILE A 46 4.86 5.70 -10.78
N PHE A 47 4.12 6.65 -11.36
CA PHE A 47 2.79 7.01 -10.86
C PHE A 47 1.84 5.81 -10.78
N TYR A 48 1.68 5.08 -11.88
CA TYR A 48 0.73 3.97 -11.95
C TYR A 48 1.18 2.77 -11.12
N THR A 49 2.48 2.47 -11.07
CA THR A 49 3.00 1.36 -10.26
C THR A 49 2.85 1.63 -8.77
N VAL A 50 3.20 2.82 -8.28
CA VAL A 50 2.98 3.20 -6.86
C VAL A 50 1.50 3.15 -6.52
N LYS A 51 0.62 3.65 -7.42
CA LYS A 51 -0.83 3.58 -7.22
C LYS A 51 -1.35 2.15 -7.15
N TYR A 52 -0.90 1.27 -8.04
CA TYR A 52 -1.26 -0.15 -8.06
C TYR A 52 -0.81 -0.84 -6.76
N LEU A 53 0.47 -0.72 -6.40
CA LEU A 53 1.01 -1.34 -5.19
C LEU A 53 0.35 -0.81 -3.90
N SER A 54 -0.09 0.45 -3.90
CA SER A 54 -0.81 1.03 -2.76
C SER A 54 -2.22 0.47 -2.52
N ILE A 55 -2.79 -0.29 -3.47
CA ILE A 55 -4.18 -0.79 -3.37
C ILE A 55 -4.34 -2.28 -3.64
N ILE A 56 -3.32 -2.96 -4.19
CA ILE A 56 -3.39 -4.40 -4.49
C ILE A 56 -3.76 -5.19 -3.22
N ASN A 57 -4.73 -6.09 -3.33
CA ASN A 57 -5.10 -6.96 -2.24
C ASN A 57 -4.16 -8.18 -2.20
N ILE A 58 -3.44 -8.35 -1.10
CA ILE A 58 -2.47 -9.44 -0.91
C ILE A 58 -3.07 -10.63 -0.12
N GLU A 59 -4.28 -10.49 0.43
CA GLU A 59 -4.92 -11.54 1.24
C GLU A 59 -5.15 -12.81 0.39
N GLY A 60 -4.60 -13.94 0.86
CA GLY A 60 -4.77 -15.24 0.20
C GLY A 60 -3.93 -15.45 -1.07
N MET A 61 -2.99 -14.53 -1.38
CA MET A 61 -2.04 -14.74 -2.47
C MET A 61 -1.10 -15.91 -2.19
N SER A 62 -0.66 -16.60 -3.24
CA SER A 62 0.39 -17.60 -3.15
C SER A 62 1.75 -16.95 -2.86
N ARG A 63 2.69 -17.73 -2.30
CA ARG A 63 4.09 -17.33 -2.11
C ARG A 63 4.70 -16.73 -3.38
N GLU A 64 4.51 -17.40 -4.52
CA GLU A 64 5.05 -16.96 -5.81
C GLU A 64 4.51 -15.60 -6.24
N SER A 65 3.22 -15.32 -6.00
CA SER A 65 2.62 -14.01 -6.27
C SER A 65 3.18 -12.92 -5.36
N LEU A 66 3.36 -13.22 -4.07
CA LEU A 66 3.94 -12.29 -3.09
C LEU A 66 5.41 -11.96 -3.40
N GLU A 67 6.21 -12.98 -3.73
CA GLU A 67 7.59 -12.80 -4.20
C GLU A 67 7.62 -11.97 -5.49
N GLY A 68 6.69 -12.22 -6.42
CA GLY A 68 6.50 -11.40 -7.62
C GLY A 68 6.27 -9.93 -7.31
N ILE A 69 5.45 -9.60 -6.30
CA ILE A 69 5.24 -8.21 -5.87
C ILE A 69 6.54 -7.55 -5.40
N LEU A 70 7.38 -8.26 -4.64
CA LEU A 70 8.67 -7.72 -4.19
C LEU A 70 9.66 -7.52 -5.34
N VAL A 71 9.65 -8.41 -6.35
CA VAL A 71 10.42 -8.21 -7.58
C VAL A 71 9.93 -6.97 -8.33
N PHE A 72 8.61 -6.77 -8.42
CA PHE A 72 8.04 -5.56 -9.02
C PHE A 72 8.40 -4.29 -8.23
N ASP A 73 8.42 -4.34 -6.90
CA ASP A 73 8.90 -3.24 -6.05
C ASP A 73 10.35 -2.87 -6.37
N GLN A 74 11.22 -3.87 -6.47
CA GLN A 74 12.62 -3.65 -6.83
C GLN A 74 12.78 -3.02 -8.21
N MET A 75 11.95 -3.41 -9.19
CA MET A 75 11.93 -2.77 -10.52
C MET A 75 11.45 -1.32 -10.46
N LEU A 76 10.46 -1.02 -9.62
CA LEU A 76 9.98 0.33 -9.37
C LEU A 76 11.09 1.20 -8.76
N LEU A 77 11.77 0.72 -7.71
CA LEU A 77 12.87 1.45 -7.08
C LEU A 77 14.00 1.76 -8.06
N ASN A 78 14.37 0.80 -8.90
CA ASN A 78 15.31 1.03 -10.00
C ASN A 78 14.82 2.10 -10.98
N THR A 79 13.52 2.10 -11.33
CA THR A 79 12.93 3.11 -12.23
C THR A 79 12.93 4.50 -11.59
N ILE A 80 12.74 4.58 -10.26
CA ILE A 80 12.80 5.84 -9.50
C ILE A 80 14.21 6.44 -9.51
N CYS A 81 15.27 5.63 -9.63
CA CYS A 81 16.65 6.12 -9.71
C CYS A 81 16.92 7.03 -10.92
N GLU A 82 16.10 6.94 -11.97
CA GLU A 82 16.18 7.82 -13.14
C GLU A 82 15.67 9.25 -12.87
N LEU A 83 15.03 9.47 -11.72
CA LEU A 83 14.50 10.77 -11.32
C LEU A 83 15.41 11.48 -10.33
N THR A 84 15.28 12.80 -10.33
CA THR A 84 15.70 13.65 -9.21
C THR A 84 14.58 13.74 -8.17
N PRO A 85 14.89 14.06 -6.89
CA PRO A 85 13.87 14.38 -5.89
C PRO A 85 12.90 15.49 -6.33
N ALA A 86 13.38 16.51 -7.06
CA ALA A 86 12.55 17.55 -7.66
C ALA A 86 11.52 16.99 -8.64
N GLU A 87 11.90 16.00 -9.45
CA GLU A 87 10.99 15.33 -10.37
C GLU A 87 9.98 14.45 -9.65
N LEU A 88 10.39 13.75 -8.58
CA LEU A 88 9.49 12.95 -7.75
C LEU A 88 8.38 13.83 -7.12
N LEU A 89 8.72 15.04 -6.65
CA LEU A 89 7.76 16.04 -6.15
C LEU A 89 6.66 16.39 -7.17
N THR A 90 6.96 16.33 -8.48
CA THR A 90 5.97 16.60 -9.53
C THR A 90 4.95 15.48 -9.69
N ILE A 91 5.29 14.26 -9.26
CA ILE A 91 4.42 13.08 -9.35
C ILE A 91 3.59 12.96 -8.06
N PHE A 92 4.25 13.09 -6.91
CA PHE A 92 3.67 12.90 -5.59
C PHE A 92 3.98 14.10 -4.71
N PRO A 93 3.18 15.17 -4.73
CA PRO A 93 3.42 16.31 -3.86
C PRO A 93 3.42 15.92 -2.38
N VAL A 94 4.34 16.50 -1.59
CA VAL A 94 4.43 16.26 -0.14
C VAL A 94 3.18 16.82 0.54
N THR A 95 2.63 16.04 1.46
CA THR A 95 1.53 16.44 2.33
C THR A 95 1.98 17.55 3.27
N LYS A 96 1.25 18.66 3.29
CA LYS A 96 1.53 19.83 4.15
C LYS A 96 0.96 19.63 5.56
N SER A 97 1.50 18.67 6.30
CA SER A 97 1.35 18.58 7.77
C SER A 97 2.57 19.16 8.45
N TYR A 98 2.40 19.77 9.62
CA TYR A 98 3.46 20.52 10.32
C TYR A 98 3.52 20.22 11.83
N ASP A 99 2.78 19.20 12.26
CA ASP A 99 2.64 18.77 13.65
C ASP A 99 3.47 17.52 13.95
N GLY A 100 4.46 17.21 13.11
CA GLY A 100 5.27 16.01 13.21
C GLY A 100 6.02 15.90 14.53
N GLU A 101 6.70 16.96 14.92
CA GLU A 101 7.45 17.04 16.19
C GLU A 101 6.55 16.75 17.41
N ARG A 102 5.30 17.23 17.39
CA ARG A 102 4.35 17.04 18.49
C ARG A 102 3.92 15.58 18.65
N TYR A 103 3.84 14.84 17.54
CA TYR A 103 3.35 13.45 17.52
C TYR A 103 4.47 12.44 17.25
N GLU A 104 5.72 12.89 17.29
CA GLU A 104 6.90 12.07 16.97
C GLU A 104 6.76 11.36 15.62
N CYS A 105 6.15 12.04 14.65
CA CYS A 105 5.89 11.52 13.32
C CYS A 105 6.52 12.39 12.25
N LYS A 106 6.76 11.79 11.08
CA LYS A 106 7.29 12.51 9.92
C LYS A 106 6.24 13.49 9.40
N ASP A 107 6.68 14.64 8.94
CA ASP A 107 5.81 15.69 8.41
C ASP A 107 6.42 16.35 7.16
N TYR A 108 5.91 17.53 6.79
CA TYR A 108 6.43 18.29 5.67
C TYR A 108 7.91 18.64 5.84
N PHE A 109 8.31 19.12 7.03
CA PHE A 109 9.68 19.57 7.27
C PHE A 109 10.65 18.41 7.24
N SER A 110 10.34 17.29 7.92
CA SER A 110 11.20 16.11 7.90
C SER A 110 11.37 15.55 6.48
N THR A 111 10.30 15.57 5.67
CA THR A 111 10.37 15.16 4.27
C THR A 111 11.26 16.08 3.45
N MET A 112 11.13 17.41 3.62
CA MET A 112 11.95 18.37 2.90
C MET A 112 13.43 18.28 3.30
N GLU A 113 13.73 18.01 4.56
CA GLU A 113 15.10 17.76 5.04
C GLU A 113 15.70 16.53 4.39
N ALA A 114 14.97 15.40 4.34
CA ALA A 114 15.42 14.19 3.65
C ALA A 114 15.71 14.47 2.16
N LEU A 115 14.78 15.14 1.46
CA LEU A 115 14.96 15.50 0.05
C LEU A 115 16.17 16.40 -0.20
N GLN A 116 16.44 17.34 0.70
CA GLN A 116 17.62 18.22 0.61
C GLN A 116 18.92 17.47 0.88
N ALA A 117 18.94 16.59 1.89
CA ALA A 117 20.11 15.76 2.22
C ALA A 117 20.52 14.85 1.06
N HIS A 118 19.56 14.35 0.28
CA HIS A 118 19.83 13.57 -0.92
C HIS A 118 20.34 14.41 -2.11
N GLY A 119 20.06 15.71 -2.13
CA GLY A 119 20.34 16.60 -3.26
C GLY A 119 19.14 16.72 -4.20
N LEU A 120 18.42 17.84 -4.12
CA LEU A 120 17.12 18.04 -4.78
C LEU A 120 17.15 17.85 -6.31
N HIS A 121 18.28 18.15 -6.95
CA HIS A 121 18.45 18.11 -8.40
C HIS A 121 19.43 17.04 -8.88
N GLU A 122 19.91 16.20 -7.98
CA GLU A 122 20.77 15.07 -8.31
C GLU A 122 19.92 13.80 -8.52
N PRO A 123 20.30 12.89 -9.43
CA PRO A 123 19.61 11.61 -9.57
C PRO A 123 19.61 10.81 -8.27
N ILE A 124 18.51 10.11 -7.99
CA ILE A 124 18.41 9.17 -6.87
C ILE A 124 19.34 7.98 -7.19
N ARG A 125 20.45 7.88 -6.46
CA ARG A 125 21.65 7.13 -6.90
C ARG A 125 21.51 5.61 -6.96
N SER A 126 20.65 5.04 -6.11
CA SER A 126 20.49 3.59 -5.99
C SER A 126 19.10 3.22 -5.49
N PRO A 127 18.64 1.95 -5.70
CA PRO A 127 17.36 1.49 -5.18
C PRO A 127 17.25 1.56 -3.66
N GLU A 128 18.35 1.36 -2.92
CA GLU A 128 18.41 1.48 -1.47
C GLU A 128 18.16 2.95 -1.06
N THR A 129 18.87 3.88 -1.72
CA THR A 129 18.68 5.32 -1.53
C THR A 129 17.25 5.75 -1.86
N ALA A 130 16.66 5.18 -2.92
CA ALA A 130 15.28 5.42 -3.30
C ALA A 130 14.31 4.90 -2.23
N SER A 131 14.54 3.68 -1.73
CA SER A 131 13.74 3.07 -0.67
C SER A 131 13.76 3.91 0.61
N ASP A 132 14.95 4.34 1.04
CA ASP A 132 15.13 5.17 2.24
C ASP A 132 14.42 6.51 2.08
N LEU A 133 14.62 7.19 0.94
CA LEU A 133 13.95 8.45 0.64
C LEU A 133 12.43 8.30 0.68
N LEU A 134 11.87 7.24 0.07
CA LEU A 134 10.42 7.00 0.05
C LEU A 134 9.86 6.64 1.43
N TRP A 135 10.68 6.07 2.31
CA TRP A 135 10.30 5.83 3.71
C TRP A 135 10.15 7.14 4.48
N ASP A 136 10.97 8.14 4.18
CA ASP A 136 10.91 9.48 4.76
C ASP A 136 9.96 10.45 4.03
N TYR A 137 9.29 9.97 2.98
CA TYR A 137 8.47 10.79 2.10
C TYR A 137 7.00 10.86 2.54
N MET A 138 6.60 11.98 3.13
CA MET A 138 5.21 12.18 3.54
C MET A 138 4.28 12.50 2.37
N ASN A 139 3.81 11.44 1.71
CA ASN A 139 2.67 11.46 0.80
C ASN A 139 1.84 10.20 1.09
N THR A 140 0.52 10.34 1.27
CA THR A 140 -0.34 9.21 1.67
C THR A 140 -0.26 8.03 0.72
N THR A 141 -0.16 8.25 -0.60
CA THR A 141 -0.06 7.13 -1.55
C THR A 141 1.30 6.44 -1.45
N VAL A 142 2.39 7.20 -1.36
CA VAL A 142 3.75 6.65 -1.19
C VAL A 142 3.85 5.86 0.11
N MET A 143 3.37 6.43 1.21
CA MET A 143 3.31 5.77 2.52
C MET A 143 2.53 4.46 2.46
N MET A 144 1.31 4.46 1.89
CA MET A 144 0.50 3.24 1.77
C MET A 144 1.19 2.17 0.93
N TYR A 145 1.84 2.56 -0.16
CA TYR A 145 2.65 1.66 -0.97
C TYR A 145 3.80 1.02 -0.16
N ARG A 146 4.59 1.82 0.59
CA ARG A 146 5.69 1.28 1.40
C ARG A 146 5.20 0.35 2.51
N VAL A 147 4.11 0.71 3.17
CA VAL A 147 3.47 -0.13 4.19
C VAL A 147 2.95 -1.43 3.57
N HIS A 148 2.34 -1.38 2.38
CA HIS A 148 1.92 -2.59 1.67
C HIS A 148 3.09 -3.53 1.34
N CYS A 149 4.23 -3.00 0.89
CA CYS A 149 5.42 -3.83 0.67
C CYS A 149 5.90 -4.49 1.98
N MET A 150 5.87 -3.79 3.11
CA MET A 150 6.17 -4.41 4.41
C MET A 150 5.16 -5.50 4.79
N SER A 151 3.87 -5.30 4.50
CA SER A 151 2.85 -6.34 4.70
C SER A 151 3.14 -7.59 3.86
N VAL A 152 3.61 -7.43 2.62
CA VAL A 152 4.03 -8.56 1.77
C VAL A 152 5.21 -9.31 2.40
N VAL A 153 6.24 -8.61 2.87
CA VAL A 153 7.38 -9.24 3.56
C VAL A 153 6.91 -9.96 4.84
N SER A 154 5.99 -9.36 5.60
CA SER A 154 5.44 -9.99 6.80
C SER A 154 4.60 -11.22 6.49
N GLU A 155 3.87 -11.24 5.38
CA GLU A 155 3.08 -12.40 4.97
C GLU A 155 4.00 -13.55 4.53
N LEU A 156 5.04 -13.27 3.73
CA LEU A 156 6.05 -14.26 3.37
C LEU A 156 6.74 -14.85 4.60
N HIS A 157 7.11 -14.01 5.56
CA HIS A 157 7.68 -14.45 6.82
C HIS A 157 6.70 -15.35 7.61
N SER A 158 5.42 -14.97 7.67
CA SER A 158 4.36 -15.76 8.30
C SER A 158 4.15 -17.11 7.63
N MET A 159 4.29 -17.21 6.30
CA MET A 159 4.26 -18.49 5.60
C MET A 159 5.43 -19.43 5.97
N GLU A 160 6.55 -18.89 6.45
CA GLU A 160 7.74 -19.66 6.84
C GLU A 160 7.71 -20.05 8.32
N THR A 161 7.33 -19.11 9.19
CA THR A 161 7.47 -19.25 10.64
C THR A 161 6.14 -19.44 11.37
N GLY A 162 5.03 -19.19 10.68
CA GLY A 162 3.69 -19.11 11.27
C GLY A 162 3.43 -17.81 12.04
N LYS A 163 4.38 -16.86 12.03
CA LYS A 163 4.33 -15.60 12.81
C LYS A 163 4.49 -14.38 11.92
N GLY A 164 3.83 -13.28 12.26
CA GLY A 164 4.08 -12.00 11.59
C GLY A 164 5.40 -11.37 12.06
N LEU A 165 5.99 -10.46 11.28
CA LEU A 165 7.25 -9.77 11.67
C LEU A 165 7.12 -9.01 12.99
N MET A 166 5.99 -8.35 13.21
CA MET A 166 5.73 -7.61 14.46
C MET A 166 5.65 -8.57 15.65
N GLU A 167 5.02 -9.74 15.46
CA GLU A 167 4.92 -10.75 16.49
C GLU A 167 6.29 -11.29 16.90
N GLN A 168 7.11 -11.66 15.91
CA GLN A 168 8.47 -12.11 16.15
C GLN A 168 9.30 -11.03 16.85
N PHE A 169 9.22 -9.77 16.39
CA PHE A 169 9.97 -8.66 16.98
C PHE A 169 9.71 -8.51 18.48
N PHE A 170 8.44 -8.52 18.92
CA PHE A 170 8.12 -8.40 20.35
C PHE A 170 8.58 -9.61 21.15
N GLU A 171 8.43 -10.82 20.61
CA GLU A 171 8.93 -12.03 21.26
C GLU A 171 10.45 -12.00 21.46
N ASP A 172 11.21 -11.53 20.46
CA ASP A 172 12.67 -11.38 20.53
C ASP A 172 13.09 -10.35 21.59
N GLN A 173 12.23 -9.36 21.90
CA GLN A 173 12.41 -8.41 23.00
C GLN A 173 11.90 -8.97 24.36
N GLY A 174 11.48 -10.23 24.43
CA GLY A 174 10.93 -10.85 25.64
C GLY A 174 9.51 -10.43 25.98
N VAL A 175 8.78 -9.80 25.04
CA VAL A 175 7.39 -9.38 25.20
C VAL A 175 6.49 -10.40 24.52
N LYS A 176 5.75 -11.17 25.33
CA LYS A 176 4.77 -12.11 24.79
C LYS A 176 3.51 -11.37 24.34
N LEU A 177 3.20 -11.44 23.04
CA LEU A 177 1.96 -10.91 22.48
C LEU A 177 0.85 -11.96 22.52
N ASN A 178 -0.35 -11.56 22.95
CA ASN A 178 -1.54 -12.39 22.78
C ASN A 178 -2.06 -12.21 21.36
N THR A 179 -1.62 -13.08 20.43
CA THR A 179 -2.08 -13.08 19.05
C THR A 179 -3.33 -13.95 18.89
N PHE A 180 -4.25 -13.45 18.07
CA PHE A 180 -5.44 -14.16 17.66
C PHE A 180 -5.40 -14.36 16.15
N ARG A 181 -5.59 -15.60 15.70
CA ARG A 181 -5.62 -15.94 14.29
C ARG A 181 -7.05 -16.12 13.84
N LYS A 182 -7.39 -15.48 12.72
CA LYS A 182 -8.70 -15.59 12.08
C LYS A 182 -8.72 -16.85 11.21
N TYR A 183 -9.77 -17.64 11.35
CA TYR A 183 -10.05 -18.80 10.53
C TYR A 183 -11.49 -18.74 10.02
N GLU A 184 -11.74 -19.41 8.92
CA GLU A 184 -13.07 -19.58 8.33
C GLU A 184 -13.32 -21.07 8.16
N ASN A 185 -14.50 -21.54 8.58
CA ASN A 185 -14.90 -22.92 8.34
C ASN A 185 -15.59 -23.07 6.99
N ASP A 186 -15.84 -24.31 6.57
CA ASP A 186 -16.54 -24.64 5.32
C ASP A 186 -17.95 -24.01 5.21
N ASN A 187 -18.52 -23.58 6.33
CA ASN A 187 -19.83 -22.90 6.40
C ASN A 187 -19.72 -21.37 6.31
N GLY A 188 -18.53 -20.81 6.06
CA GLY A 188 -18.28 -19.37 5.97
C GLY A 188 -18.34 -18.63 7.32
N GLN A 189 -18.35 -19.35 8.44
CA GLN A 189 -18.32 -18.75 9.77
C GLN A 189 -16.88 -18.44 10.16
N THR A 190 -16.62 -17.18 10.47
CA THR A 190 -15.32 -16.71 10.93
C THR A 190 -15.18 -16.88 12.45
N PHE A 191 -14.08 -17.46 12.89
CA PHE A 191 -13.70 -17.58 14.30
C PHE A 191 -12.26 -17.10 14.51
N MET A 192 -11.97 -16.63 15.71
CA MET A 192 -10.62 -16.33 16.15
C MET A 192 -10.17 -17.39 17.14
N ILE A 193 -8.96 -17.90 17.00
CA ILE A 193 -8.33 -18.81 17.95
C ILE A 193 -7.17 -18.08 18.62
N GLY A 194 -7.14 -18.09 19.96
CA GLY A 194 -6.00 -17.64 20.75
C GLY A 194 -4.98 -18.76 20.98
N GLU A 195 -3.80 -18.41 21.47
CA GLU A 195 -2.75 -19.40 21.78
C GLU A 195 -3.17 -20.48 22.79
N ASP A 196 -4.15 -20.21 23.64
CA ASP A 196 -4.72 -21.16 24.59
C ASP A 196 -5.63 -22.21 23.93
N GLY A 197 -5.76 -22.17 22.60
CA GLY A 197 -6.61 -23.03 21.80
C GLY A 197 -8.09 -22.69 21.92
N ARG A 198 -8.48 -21.63 22.65
CA ARG A 198 -9.87 -21.22 22.76
C ARG A 198 -10.29 -20.46 21.52
N SER A 199 -11.41 -20.88 20.95
CA SER A 199 -12.03 -20.20 19.82
C SER A 199 -13.16 -19.28 20.29
N PHE A 200 -13.34 -18.16 19.60
CA PHE A 200 -14.48 -17.28 19.77
C PHE A 200 -15.02 -16.83 18.40
N PRO A 201 -16.35 -16.87 18.21
CA PRO A 201 -16.94 -16.51 16.92
C PRO A 201 -16.85 -15.00 16.67
N VAL A 202 -16.52 -14.62 15.45
CA VAL A 202 -16.51 -13.22 15.03
C VAL A 202 -17.91 -12.82 14.58
N VAL A 203 -18.69 -12.25 15.50
CA VAL A 203 -20.05 -11.77 15.21
C VAL A 203 -20.00 -10.35 14.65
N LYS A 204 -20.20 -10.19 13.34
CA LYS A 204 -20.37 -8.85 12.73
C LYS A 204 -21.67 -8.24 13.25
N LYS A 205 -21.60 -7.10 13.95
CA LYS A 205 -22.81 -6.35 14.33
C LYS A 205 -23.57 -5.96 13.08
N THR A 206 -24.85 -6.32 13.02
CA THR A 206 -25.74 -5.87 11.95
C THR A 206 -25.75 -4.34 11.95
N PRO A 207 -25.42 -3.69 10.81
CA PRO A 207 -25.45 -2.24 10.74
C PRO A 207 -26.84 -1.71 11.10
N ARG A 208 -26.91 -0.66 11.93
CA ARG A 208 -28.17 -0.12 12.48
C ARG A 208 -29.20 0.29 11.42
N TYR A 209 -28.77 0.50 10.17
CA TYR A 209 -29.63 0.89 9.05
C TYR A 209 -30.33 -0.29 8.35
N LEU A 210 -29.93 -1.54 8.61
CA LEU A 210 -30.64 -2.73 8.15
C LEU A 210 -31.67 -3.11 9.23
N ARG A 211 -32.82 -2.42 9.27
CA ARG A 211 -33.96 -2.90 10.06
C ARG A 211 -34.60 -4.07 9.32
N PRO A 212 -34.86 -5.21 9.98
CA PRO A 212 -35.69 -6.25 9.37
C PRO A 212 -37.08 -5.67 9.12
N LEU A 213 -37.60 -5.86 7.90
CA LEU A 213 -39.00 -5.63 7.59
C LEU A 213 -39.81 -6.61 8.45
N GLN A 214 -40.63 -6.07 9.36
CA GLN A 214 -41.63 -6.84 10.10
C GLN A 214 -42.81 -7.18 9.20
#